data_AF-A0A925WXI3-F1
#
_entry.id   AF-A0A925WXI3-F1
#
_cell.length_a   1.000
_cell.length_b   1.000
_cell.length_c   1.000
_cell.angle_alpha   90.00
_cell.angle_beta   90.00
_cell.angle_gamma   90.00
#
_symmetry.space_group_name_H-M   'P 1'
#
loop_
_entity.id
_entity.type
_entity.pdbx_description
1 polymer ?
#
loop_
_entity_poly.entity_id
_entity_poly.type
_entity_poly.pdbx_seq_one_letter_code
_entity_poly.pdbx_strand_id
1 'polypeptide(L)'
;MRESVSDPRFEGNINFNAQHSPMGAFMSFTCGHFGTGGGIGVEIGRPANQNLFIGVKRGDRKSRESIKCLPFARTTNAQSAISASDFHADGAHPATPSVSFYSKDEISRHYGWATDTWATPDFTFALHT
;
A
#
# COMPACT_ATOMS: atom_id res chain seq x y z
N MET A 1 -3.72 27.07 11.40
CA MET A 1 -4.44 26.16 10.49
C MET A 1 -3.78 26.35 9.13
N ARG A 2 -2.84 25.47 8.74
CA ARG A 2 -2.22 25.56 7.41
C ARG A 2 -3.22 24.96 6.43
N GLU A 3 -3.65 25.75 5.46
CA GLU A 3 -4.45 25.22 4.36
C GLU A 3 -3.63 24.15 3.63
N SER A 4 -4.16 22.94 3.56
CA SER A 4 -3.58 21.90 2.74
C SER A 4 -3.79 22.32 1.29
N VAL A 5 -2.75 22.88 0.67
CA VAL A 5 -2.65 22.89 -0.78
C VAL A 5 -2.63 21.43 -1.19
N SER A 6 -3.80 20.87 -1.49
CA SER A 6 -3.90 19.53 -2.05
C SER A 6 -3.30 19.63 -3.44
N ASP A 7 -2.17 18.95 -3.66
CA ASP A 7 -1.63 18.78 -5.00
C ASP A 7 -2.77 18.37 -5.95
N PRO A 8 -2.82 18.89 -7.18
CA PRO A 8 -3.88 18.52 -8.11
C PRO A 8 -3.88 17.00 -8.32
N ARG A 9 -5.06 16.45 -8.59
CA ARG A 9 -5.18 15.02 -8.91
C ARG A 9 -4.29 14.72 -10.11
N PHE A 10 -3.57 13.60 -10.05
CA PHE A 10 -2.78 13.15 -11.18
C PHE A 10 -3.71 12.67 -12.30
N GLU A 11 -3.67 13.38 -13.44
CA GLU A 11 -4.51 13.14 -14.62
C GLU A 11 -4.05 11.93 -15.46
N GLY A 12 -2.81 11.46 -15.26
CA GLY A 12 -2.24 10.35 -16.00
C GLY A 12 -2.63 8.97 -15.46
N ASN A 13 -2.01 7.92 -15.99
CA ASN A 13 -2.13 6.59 -15.42
C ASN A 13 -1.54 6.58 -14.01
N ILE A 14 -2.37 6.41 -12.98
CA ILE A 14 -1.96 6.40 -11.56
C ILE A 14 -1.20 5.13 -11.14
N ASN A 15 -1.17 4.10 -12.00
CA ASN A 15 -0.59 2.79 -11.73
C ASN A 15 0.91 2.76 -12.06
N PHE A 16 1.74 3.30 -11.17
CA PHE A 16 3.20 3.27 -11.28
C PHE A 16 3.87 3.34 -9.91
N ASN A 17 5.05 2.75 -9.78
CA ASN A 17 5.85 2.86 -8.57
C ASN A 17 6.59 4.19 -8.57
N ALA A 18 6.59 4.85 -7.41
CA ALA A 18 7.43 6.00 -7.11
C ALA A 18 8.34 5.69 -5.93
N GLN A 19 9.50 6.34 -5.90
CA GLN A 19 10.42 6.27 -4.78
C GLN A 19 10.08 7.37 -3.77
N HIS A 20 10.02 7.00 -2.50
CA HIS A 20 9.86 7.93 -1.40
C HIS A 20 11.09 7.75 -0.51
N SER A 21 12.06 8.66 -0.65
CA SER A 21 13.43 8.44 -0.20
C SER A 21 13.94 9.61 0.64
N PRO A 22 14.55 9.35 1.81
CA PRO A 22 15.30 10.37 2.50
C PRO A 22 16.62 10.68 1.77
N MET A 23 17.06 11.94 1.87
CA MET A 23 18.30 12.40 1.26
C MET A 23 19.52 11.68 1.86
N GLY A 24 20.39 11.14 1.01
CA GLY A 24 21.69 10.57 1.40
C GLY A 24 21.67 9.17 2.04
N ALA A 25 20.50 8.55 2.23
CA ALA A 25 20.41 7.26 2.92
C ALA A 25 20.50 6.02 2.00
N PHE A 26 20.54 6.23 0.68
CA PHE A 26 20.42 5.17 -0.34
C PHE A 26 19.29 4.16 -0.02
N MET A 27 18.14 4.70 0.38
CA MET A 27 16.96 3.94 0.82
C MET A 27 15.71 4.50 0.14
N SER A 28 14.72 3.65 -0.10
CA SER A 28 13.43 4.05 -0.64
C SER A 28 12.29 3.23 -0.06
N PHE A 29 11.22 3.89 0.34
CA PHE A 29 9.89 3.28 0.41
C PHE A 29 9.24 3.37 -0.97
N THR A 30 9.34 2.29 -1.75
CA THR A 30 8.76 2.24 -3.09
C THR A 30 7.34 1.71 -3.04
N CYS A 31 6.38 2.43 -3.61
CA CYS A 31 5.00 1.98 -3.75
C CYS A 31 4.26 2.71 -4.89
N GLY A 32 3.05 2.24 -5.22
CA GLY A 32 2.14 2.89 -6.17
C GLY A 32 1.72 2.02 -7.35
N HIS A 33 2.52 1.04 -7.77
CA HIS A 33 2.12 0.11 -8.82
C HIS A 33 1.26 -1.03 -8.26
N PHE A 34 0.15 -1.30 -8.93
CA PHE A 34 -0.87 -2.25 -8.52
C PHE A 34 -0.40 -3.67 -8.79
N GLY A 35 -0.54 -4.56 -7.80
CA GLY A 35 -0.31 -5.99 -7.94
C GLY A 35 1.15 -6.43 -8.04
N THR A 36 2.13 -5.51 -8.10
CA THR A 36 3.56 -5.87 -8.25
C THR A 36 4.33 -5.85 -6.95
N GLY A 37 3.75 -5.31 -5.87
CA GLY A 37 4.52 -5.06 -4.66
C GLY A 37 5.29 -3.74 -4.71
N GLY A 38 6.06 -3.54 -3.67
CA GLY A 38 6.95 -2.41 -3.47
C GLY A 38 7.86 -2.71 -2.29
N GLY A 39 7.88 -1.83 -1.31
CA GLY A 39 8.49 -2.08 -0.02
C GLY A 39 9.61 -1.13 0.33
N ILE A 40 10.27 -1.45 1.43
CA ILE A 40 11.43 -0.71 1.92
C ILE A 40 12.68 -1.35 1.31
N GLY A 41 13.29 -0.64 0.37
CA GLY A 41 14.58 -1.00 -0.21
C GLY A 41 15.70 -0.21 0.47
N VAL A 42 16.71 -0.92 0.99
CA VAL A 42 17.93 -0.32 1.56
C VAL A 42 19.10 -0.81 0.73
N GLU A 43 19.86 0.11 0.14
CA GLU A 43 21.04 -0.17 -0.71
C GLU A 43 20.72 -1.08 -1.92
N ILE A 44 19.47 -1.03 -2.40
CA ILE A 44 19.03 -1.78 -3.57
C ILE A 44 18.53 -0.82 -4.67
N GLY A 45 19.02 -1.02 -5.90
CA GLY A 45 18.64 -0.23 -7.08
C GLY A 45 17.31 -0.65 -7.73
N ARG A 46 16.41 -1.31 -6.99
CA ARG A 46 15.13 -1.86 -7.48
C ARG A 46 14.08 -1.90 -6.36
N PRO A 47 12.78 -2.00 -6.68
CA PRO A 47 11.75 -2.25 -5.67
C PRO A 47 12.07 -3.50 -4.82
N ALA A 48 11.73 -3.46 -3.53
CA ALA A 48 12.04 -4.55 -2.60
C ALA A 48 11.21 -5.83 -2.81
N ASN A 49 10.23 -5.82 -3.73
CA ASN A 49 9.32 -6.94 -4.02
C ASN A 49 8.55 -7.45 -2.79
N GLN A 50 8.27 -6.58 -1.84
CA GLN A 50 7.48 -6.86 -0.64
C GLN A 50 6.00 -6.58 -0.88
N ASN A 51 5.14 -7.34 -0.21
CA ASN A 51 3.71 -7.06 -0.17
C ASN A 51 3.43 -5.89 0.78
N LEU A 52 2.73 -4.86 0.30
CA LEU A 52 2.31 -3.73 1.11
C LEU A 52 0.80 -3.79 1.38
N PHE A 53 0.43 -3.80 2.66
CA PHE A 53 -0.97 -3.79 3.10
C PHE A 53 -1.26 -2.47 3.80
N ILE A 54 -1.98 -1.60 3.10
CA ILE A 54 -2.41 -0.29 3.61
C ILE A 54 -3.92 -0.25 3.43
N GLY A 55 -4.67 -0.27 4.52
CA GLY A 55 -6.11 -0.44 4.42
C GLY A 55 -6.83 -0.23 5.75
N VAL A 56 -8.14 -0.35 5.67
CA VAL A 56 -9.04 -0.18 6.81
C VAL A 56 -9.80 -1.48 7.07
N LYS A 57 -9.99 -1.80 8.35
CA LYS A 57 -10.87 -2.87 8.79
C LYS A 57 -12.19 -2.26 9.23
N ARG A 58 -13.30 -2.75 8.68
CA ARG A 58 -14.64 -2.37 9.10
C ARG A 58 -15.08 -3.22 10.32
N GLY A 59 -15.81 -2.59 11.22
CA GLY A 59 -16.20 -3.17 12.50
C GLY A 59 -15.11 -3.12 13.57
N ASP A 60 -15.31 -3.89 14.64
CA ASP A 60 -14.40 -3.91 15.79
C ASP A 60 -13.25 -4.92 15.62
N ARG A 61 -12.46 -5.09 16.68
CA ARG A 61 -11.35 -6.06 16.71
C ARG A 61 -11.82 -7.50 16.43
N LYS A 62 -13.05 -7.87 16.82
CA LYS A 62 -13.61 -9.23 16.70
C LYS A 62 -14.35 -9.46 15.39
N SER A 63 -14.64 -8.40 14.62
CA SER A 63 -15.26 -8.48 13.29
C SER A 63 -14.52 -9.45 12.38
N ARG A 64 -15.27 -10.27 11.65
CA ARG A 64 -14.78 -11.18 10.60
C ARG A 64 -14.75 -10.54 9.21
N GLU A 65 -15.08 -9.25 9.11
CA GLU A 65 -15.06 -8.54 7.84
C GLU A 65 -13.62 -8.43 7.29
N SER A 66 -13.53 -8.43 5.95
CA SER A 66 -12.26 -8.30 5.25
C SER A 66 -11.63 -6.92 5.47
N ILE A 67 -10.32 -6.87 5.55
CA ILE A 67 -9.57 -5.61 5.49
C ILE A 67 -9.54 -5.15 4.03
N LYS A 68 -10.02 -3.95 3.76
CA LYS A 68 -10.01 -3.37 2.41
C LYS A 68 -8.76 -2.51 2.25
N CYS A 69 -7.90 -2.87 1.30
CA CYS A 69 -6.54 -2.33 1.15
C CYS A 69 -6.30 -1.68 -0.22
N LEU A 70 -5.32 -0.78 -0.28
CA LEU A 70 -4.71 -0.36 -1.54
C LEU A 70 -4.04 -1.58 -2.23
N PRO A 71 -4.09 -1.67 -3.56
CA PRO A 71 -3.67 -2.86 -4.32
C PRO A 71 -2.14 -2.97 -4.48
N PHE A 72 -1.36 -2.71 -3.43
CA PHE A 72 0.13 -2.73 -3.48
C PHE A 72 0.74 -4.07 -3.07
N ALA A 73 -0.07 -5.11 -2.85
CA ALA A 73 0.42 -6.46 -2.60
C ALA A 73 0.35 -7.28 -3.88
N ARG A 74 1.30 -8.21 -4.05
CA ARG A 74 1.24 -9.21 -5.11
C ARG A 74 0.16 -10.22 -4.73
N THR A 75 -0.97 -10.19 -5.43
CA THR A 75 -1.98 -11.23 -5.28
C THR A 75 -1.63 -12.38 -6.22
N THR A 76 -1.44 -13.58 -5.67
CA THR A 76 -1.33 -14.80 -6.49
C THR A 76 -2.68 -15.46 -6.71
N ASN A 77 -3.74 -15.05 -6.01
CA ASN A 77 -5.15 -15.32 -6.31
C ASN A 77 -6.01 -14.67 -5.22
N ALA A 78 -7.21 -14.20 -5.59
CA ALA A 78 -8.13 -13.35 -4.83
C ALA A 78 -8.71 -13.92 -3.51
N GLN A 79 -8.05 -14.88 -2.85
CA GLN A 79 -8.52 -15.47 -1.60
C GLN A 79 -7.41 -15.91 -0.63
N SER A 80 -6.12 -15.77 -0.96
CA SER A 80 -5.06 -16.45 -0.17
C SER A 80 -3.74 -15.69 0.00
N ALA A 81 -3.72 -14.35 -0.13
CA ALA A 81 -2.48 -13.57 0.03
C ALA A 81 -2.09 -13.30 1.50
N ILE A 82 -2.96 -13.63 2.47
CA ILE A 82 -2.58 -13.83 3.88
C ILE A 82 -2.75 -15.31 4.25
N SER A 83 -2.44 -16.25 3.37
CA SER A 83 -2.06 -17.58 3.84
C SER A 83 -0.55 -17.64 3.75
N ALA A 84 0.09 -17.62 4.92
CA ALA A 84 1.50 -17.93 5.12
C ALA A 84 2.43 -17.29 4.07
N SER A 85 2.91 -16.08 4.35
CA SER A 85 4.36 -15.93 4.24
C SER A 85 4.96 -17.07 5.06
N ASP A 86 5.63 -18.01 4.38
CA ASP A 86 6.32 -19.19 4.93
C ASP A 86 7.40 -18.77 5.94
N PHE A 87 6.98 -18.24 7.07
CA PHE A 87 7.77 -18.29 8.28
C PHE A 87 7.64 -19.73 8.76
N HIS A 88 8.77 -20.43 8.91
CA HIS A 88 8.84 -21.61 9.78
C HIS A 88 8.53 -21.16 11.22
N ALA A 89 7.26 -20.92 11.51
CA ALA A 89 6.77 -20.56 12.81
C ALA A 89 6.15 -21.83 13.42
N ASP A 90 6.83 -22.38 14.43
CA ASP A 90 6.27 -23.44 15.27
C ASP A 90 5.08 -22.87 16.06
N GLY A 91 3.87 -23.03 15.54
CA GLY A 91 2.65 -22.67 16.27
C GLY A 91 1.38 -22.59 15.43
N ALA A 92 0.26 -22.92 16.05
CA ALA A 92 -1.07 -22.73 15.46
C ALA A 92 -1.34 -21.23 15.29
N HIS A 93 -1.43 -20.77 14.03
CA HIS A 93 -1.77 -19.39 13.73
C HIS A 93 -3.27 -19.11 13.91
N PRO A 94 -3.65 -17.97 14.51
CA PRO A 94 -5.04 -17.52 14.46
C PRO A 94 -5.47 -17.33 12.99
N ALA A 95 -6.75 -17.58 12.72
CA ALA A 95 -7.33 -17.45 11.38
C ALA A 95 -6.96 -16.10 10.75
N THR A 96 -6.36 -16.15 9.56
CA THR A 96 -5.87 -14.96 8.89
C THR A 96 -7.04 -14.13 8.39
N PRO A 97 -7.08 -12.82 8.68
CA PRO A 97 -8.15 -11.96 8.20
C PRO A 97 -8.13 -11.94 6.67
N SER A 98 -9.30 -12.01 6.05
CA SER A 98 -9.41 -11.86 4.60
C SER A 98 -9.03 -10.44 4.18
N VAL A 99 -8.33 -10.29 3.06
CA VAL A 99 -8.01 -9.00 2.46
C VAL A 99 -8.70 -8.88 1.12
N SER A 100 -9.33 -7.73 0.90
CA SER A 100 -9.83 -7.29 -0.40
C SER A 100 -9.11 -6.01 -0.82
N PHE A 101 -9.11 -5.69 -2.11
CA PHE A 101 -8.45 -4.49 -2.63
C PHE A 101 -9.47 -3.52 -3.24
N TYR A 102 -9.21 -2.21 -3.10
CA TYR A 102 -9.93 -1.20 -3.89
C TYR A 102 -9.64 -1.40 -5.38
N SER A 103 -10.67 -1.23 -6.20
CA SER A 103 -10.53 -1.13 -7.65
C SER A 103 -9.85 0.19 -8.04
N LYS A 104 -9.34 0.27 -9.26
CA LYS A 104 -8.69 1.49 -9.78
C LYS A 104 -9.63 2.71 -9.71
N ASP A 105 -10.92 2.53 -9.99
CA ASP A 105 -11.89 3.62 -10.06
C ASP A 105 -12.26 4.18 -8.67
N GLU A 106 -11.99 3.41 -7.61
CA GLU A 106 -12.16 3.84 -6.22
C GLU A 106 -10.92 4.58 -5.68
N ILE A 107 -9.85 4.72 -6.48
CA ILE A 107 -8.59 5.30 -6.05
C ILE A 107 -8.32 6.58 -6.85
N SER A 108 -8.10 7.67 -6.14
CA SER A 108 -7.49 8.88 -6.69
C SER A 108 -6.07 9.03 -6.14
N ARG A 109 -5.14 9.45 -7.00
CA ARG A 109 -3.75 9.72 -6.62
C ARG A 109 -3.43 11.19 -6.88
N HIS A 110 -2.83 11.85 -5.91
CA HIS A 110 -2.28 13.19 -6.00
C HIS A 110 -0.77 13.06 -5.87
N TYR A 111 -0.06 13.26 -6.98
CA TYR A 111 1.38 13.02 -7.06
C TYR A 111 2.10 14.36 -7.27
N GLY A 112 2.65 14.89 -6.19
CA GLY A 112 3.43 16.13 -6.15
C GLY A 112 4.94 15.87 -6.11
N TRP A 113 5.70 16.94 -5.87
CA TRP A 113 7.17 16.89 -5.86
C TRP A 113 7.74 16.15 -4.64
N ALA A 114 7.13 16.38 -3.48
CA ALA A 114 7.58 15.86 -2.19
C ALA A 114 6.42 15.21 -1.42
N THR A 115 5.31 14.95 -2.10
CA THR A 115 4.12 14.35 -1.51
C THR A 115 3.42 13.45 -2.51
N ASP A 116 3.06 12.25 -2.07
CA ASP A 116 2.29 11.29 -2.85
C ASP A 116 1.13 10.78 -2.00
N THR A 117 -0.09 11.01 -2.48
CA THR A 117 -1.31 10.76 -1.71
C THR A 117 -2.26 9.88 -2.50
N TRP A 118 -2.75 8.81 -1.87
CA TRP A 118 -3.83 7.98 -2.36
C TRP A 118 -5.07 8.20 -1.50
N ALA A 119 -6.17 8.60 -2.14
CA ALA A 119 -7.47 8.76 -1.51
C ALA A 119 -8.45 7.70 -2.03
N THR A 120 -9.18 7.10 -1.09
CA THR A 120 -10.24 6.11 -1.30
C THR A 120 -11.53 6.62 -0.65
N PRO A 121 -12.69 5.96 -0.84
CA PRO A 121 -13.92 6.32 -0.13
C PRO A 121 -13.80 6.26 1.40
N ASP A 122 -12.85 5.47 1.92
CA ASP A 122 -12.80 5.15 3.34
C ASP A 122 -11.62 5.80 4.08
N PHE A 123 -10.52 6.09 3.38
CA PHE A 123 -9.33 6.73 3.97
C PHE A 123 -8.45 7.43 2.93
N THR A 124 -7.55 8.27 3.44
CA THR A 124 -6.44 8.87 2.69
C THR A 124 -5.12 8.43 3.29
N PHE A 125 -4.16 8.06 2.43
CA PHE A 125 -2.78 7.71 2.80
C PHE A 125 -1.82 8.61 2.05
N ALA A 126 -0.93 9.29 2.78
CA ALA A 126 0.02 10.24 2.22
C ALA A 126 1.45 9.91 2.66
N LEU A 127 2.38 10.05 1.72
CA LEU A 127 3.82 9.99 1.94
C LEU A 127 4.40 11.38 1.74
N HIS A 128 5.36 11.75 2.58
CA HIS A 128 6.10 13.01 2.50
C HIS A 128 7.60 12.70 2.52
N THR A 129 8.32 13.14 1.49
CA THR A 129 9.76 12.86 1.31
C THR A 129 10.46 13.99 0.59
#